data_AF-A0A401TZ14-F1
#
_entry.id   AF-A0A401TZ14-F1
#
_cell.length_a   1.000
_cell.length_b   1.000
_cell.length_c   1.000
_cell.angle_alpha   90.00
_cell.angle_beta   90.00
_cell.angle_gamma   90.00
#
_symmetry.space_group_name_H-M   'P 1'
#
loop_
_entity.id
_entity.type
_entity.pdbx_description
1 polymer ?
#
loop_
_entity_poly.entity_id
_entity_poly.type
_entity_poly.pdbx_seq_one_letter_code
_entity_poly.pdbx_strand_id
1 'polypeptide(L)' 'MQFLFRLFAALVLCVQPALAWEYWGGDRGGQRFSPLTQITSDNVGALVRGWEFRTGDLDARPPE' A
#
# COMPACT_ATOMS: atom_id res chain seq x y z
N MET A 1 -18.29 -17.51 23.95
CA MET A 1 -18.59 -16.08 23.70
C MET A 1 -17.45 -15.15 24.13
N GLN A 2 -16.90 -15.24 25.35
CA GLN A 2 -15.71 -14.43 25.76
C GLN A 2 -14.40 -14.84 25.07
N PHE A 3 -14.20 -16.15 24.79
CA PHE A 3 -13.02 -16.64 24.07
C PHE A 3 -12.91 -16.07 22.65
N LEU A 4 -14.04 -15.93 21.95
CA LEU A 4 -14.09 -15.36 20.60
C LEU A 4 -13.75 -13.86 20.62
N PHE A 5 -14.25 -13.14 21.63
CA PHE A 5 -13.99 -11.72 21.83
C PHE A 5 -12.51 -11.45 22.21
N ARG A 6 -11.91 -12.33 23.03
CA ARG A 6 -10.47 -12.29 23.36
C ARG A 6 -9.59 -12.63 22.16
N LEU A 7 -10.00 -13.59 21.32
CA LEU A 7 -9.28 -13.92 20.08
C LEU A 7 -9.32 -12.76 19.08
N PHE A 8 -10.47 -12.11 18.94
CA PHE A 8 -10.64 -10.95 18.06
C PHE A 8 -9.83 -9.74 18.57
N ALA A 9 -9.83 -9.48 19.88
CA ALA A 9 -9.00 -8.43 20.48
C ALA A 9 -7.49 -8.69 20.34
N ALA A 10 -7.06 -9.96 20.44
CA ALA A 10 -5.67 -10.34 20.20
C ALA A 10 -5.25 -10.17 18.73
N LEU A 11 -6.16 -10.42 17.78
CA LEU A 11 -5.88 -10.27 16.35
C LEU A 11 -5.67 -8.81 15.93
N VAL A 12 -6.43 -7.87 16.52
CA VAL A 12 -6.35 -6.43 16.21
C VAL A 12 -5.04 -5.79 16.69
N LEU A 13 -4.46 -6.29 17.79
CA LEU A 13 -3.17 -5.78 18.34
C LEU A 13 -1.94 -6.24 17.55
N CYS A 14 -2.08 -7.17 16.60
CA CYS A 14 -0.96 -7.71 15.80
C CYS A 14 -0.87 -7.12 14.38
N VAL A 15 -1.78 -6.23 13.98
CA VAL A 15 -1.71 -5.57 12.68
C VAL A 15 -0.61 -4.51 12.71
N GLN A 16 0.47 -4.75 11.99
CA GLN A 16 1.52 -3.76 11.76
C GLN A 16 0.89 -2.55 11.03
N PRO A 17 1.14 -1.30 11.47
CA PRO A 17 0.66 -0.13 10.75
C PRO A 17 1.25 -0.12 9.35
N ALA A 18 0.46 0.32 8.36
CA ALA A 18 0.97 0.55 7.03
C ALA A 18 2.08 1.61 7.07
N LEU A 19 3.22 1.35 6.42
CA LEU A 19 4.28 2.34 6.31
C LEU A 19 3.84 3.44 5.34
N ALA A 20 3.83 4.67 5.83
CA ALA A 20 3.54 5.85 5.03
C ALA A 20 4.74 6.20 4.13
N TRP A 21 4.46 6.91 3.03
CA TRP A 21 5.47 7.48 2.14
C TRP A 21 5.52 9.00 2.34
N GLU A 22 6.16 9.44 3.42
CA GLU A 22 6.10 10.83 3.88
C GLU A 22 7.05 11.77 3.13
N TYR A 23 8.15 11.23 2.59
CA TYR A 23 9.14 11.98 1.84
C TYR A 23 9.06 11.61 0.37
N TRP A 24 9.31 12.56 -0.53
CA TRP A 24 9.30 12.32 -1.99
C TRP A 24 10.13 11.09 -2.39
N GLY A 25 11.31 10.93 -1.80
CA GLY A 25 12.20 9.79 -2.06
C GLY A 25 12.11 8.67 -1.01
N GLY A 26 11.01 8.52 -0.29
CA GLY A 26 10.81 7.48 0.74
C GLY A 26 11.45 7.81 2.10
N ASP A 27 12.63 8.43 2.10
CA ASP A 27 13.30 8.99 3.28
C ASP A 27 13.95 10.35 2.98
N ARG A 28 14.61 10.94 3.99
CA ARG A 28 15.28 12.24 3.89
C ARG A 28 16.50 12.24 2.96
N GLY A 29 17.14 11.10 2.75
CA GLY A 29 18.24 10.92 1.81
C GLY A 29 17.77 10.56 0.38
N GLY A 30 16.48 10.23 0.22
CA GLY A 30 15.87 9.96 -1.07
C GLY A 30 16.19 8.59 -1.66
N GLN A 31 16.38 7.57 -0.81
CA GLN A 31 16.78 6.22 -1.25
C GLN A 31 15.75 5.50 -2.13
N ARG A 32 14.46 5.86 -1.99
CA ARG A 32 13.31 5.22 -2.64
C ARG A 32 13.22 3.71 -2.33
N PHE A 33 13.68 3.32 -1.15
CA PHE A 33 13.63 1.94 -0.67
C PHE A 33 12.43 1.73 0.28
N SER A 34 11.69 0.64 0.09
CA SER A 34 10.60 0.21 0.99
C SER A 34 10.99 -1.10 1.69
N PRO A 35 10.84 -1.21 3.02
CA PRO A 35 11.10 -2.46 3.74
C PRO A 35 9.90 -3.44 3.68
N LEU A 36 8.83 -3.11 2.96
CA LEU A 36 7.66 -4.00 2.80
C LEU A 36 8.03 -5.24 1.98
N THR A 37 7.66 -6.43 2.47
CA THR A 37 8.01 -7.72 1.86
C THR A 37 6.81 -8.55 1.41
N GLN A 38 5.60 -7.97 1.43
CA GLN A 38 4.37 -8.68 1.05
C GLN A 38 4.36 -9.08 -0.44
N ILE A 39 4.92 -8.25 -1.31
CA ILE A 39 5.04 -8.49 -2.74
C ILE A 39 6.49 -8.92 -3.03
N THR A 40 6.66 -10.06 -3.68
CA THR A 40 7.95 -10.70 -3.95
C THR A 40 8.09 -11.05 -5.43
N SER A 41 9.30 -11.43 -5.87
CA SER A 41 9.54 -11.94 -7.23
C SER A 41 8.63 -13.10 -7.61
N ASP A 42 8.24 -13.91 -6.62
CA ASP A 42 7.53 -15.16 -6.83
C ASP A 42 6.02 -14.93 -6.97
N ASN A 43 5.50 -13.83 -6.39
CA ASN A 43 4.06 -13.55 -6.36
C ASN A 43 3.65 -12.30 -7.16
N VAL A 44 4.59 -11.48 -7.64
CA VAL A 44 4.30 -10.25 -8.38
C VAL A 44 3.43 -10.46 -9.62
N GLY A 45 3.53 -11.64 -10.26
CA GLY A 45 2.71 -12.00 -11.42
C GLY A 45 1.22 -12.18 -11.12
N ALA A 46 0.82 -12.27 -9.85
CA ALA A 46 -0.58 -12.44 -9.44
C ALA A 46 -1.27 -11.12 -9.05
N LEU A 47 -0.60 -9.97 -9.19
CA LEU A 47 -1.18 -8.68 -8.83
C LEU A 47 -2.36 -8.32 -9.74
N VAL A 48 -3.44 -7.86 -9.12
CA VAL A 48 -4.61 -7.27 -9.79
C VAL A 48 -4.74 -5.81 -9.41
N ARG A 49 -5.42 -5.01 -10.24
CA ARG A 49 -5.66 -3.59 -9.97
C ARG A 49 -6.45 -3.41 -8.67
N GLY A 50 -5.91 -2.61 -7.75
CA GLY A 50 -6.61 -2.26 -6.50
C GLY A 50 -7.64 -1.14 -6.67
N TRP A 51 -7.28 -0.07 -7.39
CA TRP A 51 -8.15 1.08 -7.66
C TRP A 51 -7.67 1.84 -8.91
N GLU A 52 -8.50 2.74 -9.42
CA GLU A 52 -8.19 3.66 -10.53
C GLU A 52 -8.68 5.07 -10.16
N PHE A 53 -7.89 6.09 -10.47
CA PHE A 53 -8.27 7.50 -10.31
C PHE A 53 -7.99 8.25 -11.61
N ARG A 54 -8.95 9.06 -12.08
CA ARG A 54 -8.82 9.88 -13.28
C ARG A 54 -8.64 11.34 -12.89
N THR A 55 -7.49 11.90 -13.24
CA THR A 55 -7.16 13.30 -12.97
C THR A 55 -7.84 14.27 -13.92
N GLY A 56 -8.26 13.80 -15.11
CA GLY A 56 -8.82 14.63 -16.20
C GLY A 56 -7.77 15.24 -17.14
N ASP A 57 -6.47 15.03 -16.89
CA ASP A 57 -5.38 15.61 -17.69
C ASP A 57 -5.40 15.16 -19.17
N LEU A 58 -5.77 13.90 -19.40
CA LEU A 58 -5.91 13.34 -20.75
C LEU A 58 -7.17 13.82 -21.48
N ASP A 59 -8.19 14.27 -20.76
CA ASP A 59 -9.41 14.82 -21.36
C ASP A 59 -9.21 16.28 -21.77
N ALA A 60 -8.28 16.99 -21.12
CA ALA A 60 -7.99 18.40 -21.35
C ALA A 60 -6.90 18.65 -22.41
N ARG A 61 -6.18 17.61 -22.86
CA ARG A 61 -5.10 17.76 -23.84
C ARG A 61 -5.70 18.06 -25.23
N PRO A 62 -5.41 19.23 -25.84
CA PRO A 62 -5.84 19.49 -27.20
C PRO A 62 -5.20 18.48 -28.17
N PRO A 63 -5.89 18.09 -29.26
CA PRO A 63 -5.27 17.30 -30.31
C PRO A 63 -4.09 18.07 -30.91
N GLU A 64 -2.99 17.36 -31.14
CA GLU A 64 -1.79 17.88 -31.82
C GLU A 64 -2.01 18.23 -33.29
#